data_AF-A0A2M7DDL2-F1
#
_entry.id   AF-A0A2M7DDL2-F1
#
_cell.length_a   1.000
_cell.length_b   1.000
_cell.length_c   1.000
_cell.angle_alpha   90.00
_cell.angle_beta   90.00
_cell.angle_gamma   90.00
#
_symmetry.space_group_name_H-M   'P 1'
#
loop_
_entity.id
_entity.type
_entity.pdbx_description
1 polymer ?
#
loop_
_entity_poly.entity_id
_entity_poly.type
_entity_poly.pdbx_seq_one_letter_code
_entity_poly.pdbx_strand_id
1 'polypeptide(L)'
;ALDGLTKQSFEAFRRGGNFEQVIGNIRQFCQIKQAMKKHRPIVTLQFILNRYNQEQIADIKKFAKEIKADKLYIKPFILSPYAYNEEERKILARKFFPTKDIDDEEIVYKKENENLVPKRQPQRCPAVKRVFTVLANGEMVMCCFDLFGDYSYGNLIAKDFKSLWFSDKGKKMRRLAYKRFFPLCQKCGNIE
;
A
#
# COMPACT_ATOMS: atom_id res chain seq x y z
N ALA A 1 8.68 6.38 -0.80
CA ALA A 1 7.39 6.68 -1.46
C ALA A 1 7.45 8.12 -1.93
N LEU A 2 6.93 8.40 -3.11
CA LEU A 2 6.92 9.73 -3.72
C LEU A 2 5.55 9.89 -4.35
N ASP A 3 4.67 10.68 -3.74
CA ASP A 3 3.25 10.76 -4.16
C ASP A 3 2.94 12.08 -4.86
N GLY A 4 3.94 12.61 -5.57
CA GLY A 4 3.87 13.81 -6.37
C GLY A 4 5.24 14.15 -6.95
N LEU A 5 5.28 14.64 -8.18
CA LEU A 5 6.51 15.08 -8.85
C LEU A 5 6.71 16.60 -8.82
N THR A 6 5.83 17.32 -8.14
CA THR A 6 6.01 18.74 -7.85
C THR A 6 5.80 18.97 -6.36
N LYS A 7 6.38 20.07 -5.85
CA LYS A 7 6.16 20.52 -4.48
C LYS A 7 4.66 20.56 -4.14
N GLN A 8 3.87 21.16 -5.02
CA GLN A 8 2.42 21.28 -4.84
C GLN A 8 1.72 19.93 -4.75
N SER A 9 1.96 19.00 -5.68
CA SER A 9 1.25 17.71 -5.66
C SER A 9 1.68 16.82 -4.50
N PHE A 10 2.97 16.82 -4.17
CA PHE A 10 3.52 16.04 -3.08
C PHE A 10 3.05 16.55 -1.72
N GLU A 11 3.23 17.83 -1.42
CA GLU A 11 2.97 18.39 -0.08
C GLU A 11 1.46 18.51 0.21
N ALA A 12 0.61 18.61 -0.84
CA ALA A 12 -0.85 18.56 -0.70
C ALA A 12 -1.34 17.22 -0.13
N PHE A 13 -0.65 16.11 -0.47
CA PHE A 13 -0.99 14.77 0.01
C PHE A 13 -0.16 14.36 1.24
N ARG A 14 1.17 14.52 1.19
CA ARG A 14 2.14 14.22 2.26
C ARG A 14 2.32 15.44 3.16
N ARG A 15 1.32 15.74 3.99
CA ARG A 15 1.37 16.88 4.93
C ARG A 15 2.61 16.81 5.83
N GLY A 16 3.32 17.93 5.95
CA GLY A 16 4.57 18.03 6.71
C GLY A 16 5.79 17.43 6.01
N GLY A 17 5.63 16.83 4.83
CA GLY A 17 6.75 16.40 4.00
C GLY A 17 7.41 17.59 3.30
N ASN A 18 8.71 17.47 3.03
CA ASN A 18 9.47 18.41 2.21
C ASN A 18 9.79 17.73 0.87
N PHE A 19 9.19 18.24 -0.22
CA PHE A 19 9.34 17.64 -1.54
C PHE A 19 10.80 17.56 -2.00
N GLU A 20 11.54 18.67 -1.87
CA GLU A 20 12.93 18.77 -2.36
C GLU A 20 13.86 17.80 -1.64
N GLN A 21 13.69 17.68 -0.32
CA GLN A 21 14.46 16.73 0.47
C GLN A 21 14.14 15.28 0.05
N VAL A 22 12.87 14.94 -0.13
CA VAL A 22 12.46 13.57 -0.47
C VAL A 22 12.94 13.18 -1.87
N ILE A 23 12.71 14.02 -2.88
CA ILE A 23 13.13 13.71 -4.25
C ILE A 23 14.66 13.73 -4.38
N GLY A 24 15.35 14.62 -3.67
CA GLY A 24 16.81 14.67 -3.57
C GLY A 24 17.39 13.38 -2.98
N ASN A 25 16.85 12.92 -1.84
CA ASN A 25 17.28 11.68 -1.20
C ASN A 25 17.06 10.45 -2.10
N ILE A 26 15.93 10.39 -2.82
CA ILE A 26 15.65 9.31 -3.77
C ILE A 26 16.69 9.29 -4.89
N ARG A 27 16.97 10.43 -5.52
CA ARG A 27 17.97 10.55 -6.59
C ARG A 27 19.35 10.14 -6.08
N GLN A 28 19.77 10.68 -4.94
CA GLN A 28 21.08 10.38 -4.35
C GLN A 28 21.25 8.89 -4.05
N PHE A 29 20.24 8.27 -3.43
CA PHE A 29 20.28 6.84 -3.13
C PHE A 29 20.44 5.98 -4.40
N CYS A 30 19.65 6.28 -5.44
CA CYS A 30 19.76 5.60 -6.72
C CYS A 30 21.11 5.83 -7.41
N GLN A 31 21.66 7.05 -7.36
CA GLN A 31 22.99 7.36 -7.88
C GLN A 31 24.08 6.55 -7.17
N ILE A 32 24.03 6.46 -5.84
CA ILE A 32 24.98 5.66 -5.04
C ILE A 32 24.92 4.18 -5.46
N LYS A 33 23.72 3.60 -5.55
CA LYS A 33 23.55 2.20 -6.00
C LYS A 33 24.19 1.97 -7.38
N GLN A 34 23.98 2.90 -8.31
CA GLN A 34 24.53 2.83 -9.66
C GLN A 34 26.06 2.94 -9.67
N ALA A 35 26.63 3.90 -8.92
CA ALA A 35 28.07 4.09 -8.80
C ALA A 35 28.76 2.85 -8.22
N MET A 36 28.12 2.18 -7.25
CA MET A 36 28.60 0.93 -6.66
C MET A 36 28.42 -0.30 -7.57
N LYS A 37 27.74 -0.15 -8.73
CA LYS A 37 27.42 -1.23 -9.67
C LYS A 37 26.74 -2.43 -9.00
N LYS A 38 25.85 -2.18 -8.03
CA LYS A 38 25.17 -3.25 -7.28
C LYS A 38 23.77 -3.52 -7.85
N HIS A 39 23.44 -4.80 -7.98
CA HIS A 39 22.08 -5.25 -8.29
C HIS A 39 21.16 -5.24 -7.06
N ARG A 40 21.71 -5.10 -5.84
CA ARG A 40 20.98 -5.01 -4.58
C ARG A 40 21.38 -3.77 -3.77
N PRO A 41 20.46 -3.19 -2.98
CA PRO A 41 19.07 -3.61 -2.78
C PRO A 41 18.16 -3.35 -4.01
N ILE A 42 17.01 -4.03 -4.06
CA ILE A 42 15.95 -3.73 -5.04
C ILE A 42 15.25 -2.45 -4.61
N VAL A 43 15.25 -1.45 -5.47
CA VAL A 43 14.64 -0.13 -5.26
C VAL A 43 13.26 -0.15 -5.89
N THR A 44 12.24 0.00 -5.05
CA THR A 44 10.85 0.09 -5.50
C THR A 44 10.32 1.48 -5.21
N LEU A 45 10.02 2.24 -6.25
CA LEU A 45 9.31 3.50 -6.13
C LEU A 45 7.82 3.20 -5.94
N GLN A 46 7.22 3.77 -4.90
CA GLN A 46 5.78 3.66 -4.66
C GLN A 46 5.16 5.04 -4.81
N PHE A 47 4.04 5.08 -5.53
CA PHE A 47 3.28 6.28 -5.88
C PHE A 47 1.79 6.02 -5.63
N ILE A 48 1.21 6.66 -4.62
CA ILE A 48 -0.22 6.60 -4.32
C ILE A 48 -0.93 7.58 -5.23
N LEU A 49 -1.67 7.05 -6.20
CA LEU A 49 -2.47 7.83 -7.13
C LEU A 49 -3.61 8.54 -6.39
N ASN A 50 -3.64 9.85 -6.53
CA ASN A 50 -4.61 10.73 -5.89
C ASN A 50 -4.92 11.94 -6.81
N ARG A 51 -5.89 12.75 -6.41
CA ARG A 51 -6.36 13.93 -7.16
C ARG A 51 -5.23 14.86 -7.59
N TYR A 52 -4.25 15.10 -6.74
CA TYR A 52 -3.21 16.11 -6.96
C TYR A 52 -2.12 15.64 -7.92
N ASN A 53 -2.00 14.34 -8.14
CA ASN A 53 -0.93 13.74 -8.95
C ASN A 53 -1.44 12.91 -10.13
N GLN A 54 -2.76 12.90 -10.38
CA GLN A 54 -3.39 12.08 -11.42
C GLN A 54 -2.89 12.38 -12.84
N GLU A 55 -2.42 13.61 -13.12
CA GLU A 55 -1.81 13.95 -14.41
C GLU A 55 -0.35 13.49 -14.54
N GLN A 56 0.27 13.07 -13.44
CA GLN A 56 1.71 12.80 -13.37
C GLN A 56 2.04 11.32 -13.60
N ILE A 57 1.08 10.51 -14.09
CA ILE A 57 1.25 9.06 -14.30
C ILE A 57 2.38 8.78 -15.32
N ALA A 58 2.36 9.46 -16.47
CA ALA A 58 3.41 9.31 -17.48
C ALA A 58 4.77 9.79 -16.94
N ASP A 59 4.77 10.90 -16.20
CA ASP A 59 5.97 11.51 -15.64
C ASP A 59 6.62 10.63 -14.57
N ILE A 60 5.84 9.98 -13.69
CA ILE A 60 6.40 9.08 -12.66
C ILE A 60 7.01 7.82 -13.30
N LYS A 61 6.43 7.32 -14.39
CA LYS A 61 7.01 6.22 -15.17
C LYS A 61 8.33 6.64 -15.81
N LYS A 62 8.40 7.84 -16.38
CA LYS A 62 9.65 8.40 -16.95
C LYS A 62 10.70 8.61 -15.86
N PHE A 63 10.33 9.22 -14.74
CA PHE A 63 11.21 9.47 -13.61
C PHE A 63 11.77 8.18 -13.02
N ALA A 64 10.94 7.14 -12.85
CA ALA A 64 11.39 5.84 -12.36
C ALA A 64 12.47 5.21 -13.26
N LYS A 65 12.33 5.35 -14.59
CA LYS A 65 13.33 4.91 -15.58
C LYS A 65 14.61 5.76 -15.49
N GLU A 66 14.48 7.08 -15.39
CA GLU A 66 15.61 8.03 -15.28
C GLU A 66 16.51 7.70 -14.08
N ILE A 67 15.90 7.50 -12.90
CA ILE A 67 16.65 7.16 -11.69
C ILE A 67 17.06 5.69 -11.62
N LYS A 68 16.72 4.87 -12.62
CA LYS A 68 16.94 3.42 -12.67
C LYS A 68 16.40 2.70 -11.42
N ALA A 69 15.19 3.06 -10.97
CA ALA A 69 14.49 2.26 -9.97
C ALA A 69 14.12 0.90 -10.58
N ASP A 70 14.27 -0.18 -9.80
CA ASP A 70 14.02 -1.54 -10.30
C ASP A 70 12.52 -1.82 -10.49
N LYS A 71 11.66 -1.15 -9.73
CA LYS A 71 10.20 -1.28 -9.80
C LYS A 71 9.50 0.05 -9.54
N LEU A 72 8.34 0.22 -10.17
CA LEU A 72 7.37 1.26 -9.85
C LEU A 72 6.03 0.60 -9.49
N TYR A 73 5.47 0.96 -8.33
CA TYR A 73 4.12 0.58 -7.94
C TYR A 73 3.25 1.81 -7.84
N ILE A 74 2.29 1.91 -8.77
CA ILE A 74 1.19 2.88 -8.70
C ILE A 74 0.07 2.23 -7.88
N LYS A 75 -0.10 2.73 -6.67
CA LYS A 75 -1.06 2.20 -5.69
C LYS A 75 -2.31 3.08 -5.64
N PRO A 76 -3.49 2.53 -5.39
CA PRO A 76 -4.69 3.32 -5.20
C PRO A 76 -4.63 3.99 -3.82
N PHE A 77 -5.29 5.14 -3.69
CA PHE A 77 -5.61 5.66 -2.37
C PHE A 77 -6.75 4.83 -1.76
N ILE A 78 -6.47 4.07 -0.70
CA ILE A 78 -7.45 3.18 -0.05
C ILE A 78 -7.98 3.82 1.22
N LEU A 79 -9.29 4.03 1.28
CA LEU A 79 -10.01 4.47 2.48
C LEU A 79 -10.71 3.28 3.14
N SER A 80 -9.97 2.59 4.00
CA SER A 80 -10.48 1.40 4.68
C SER A 80 -11.62 1.76 5.64
N PRO A 81 -12.78 1.08 5.59
CA PRO A 81 -13.84 1.21 6.59
C PRO A 81 -13.43 0.73 7.99
N TYR A 82 -12.28 0.06 8.11
CA TYR A 82 -11.69 -0.23 9.40
C TYR A 82 -11.02 1.01 9.98
N ALA A 83 -10.30 1.77 9.17
CA ALA A 83 -9.54 2.93 9.64
C ALA A 83 -10.39 4.20 9.78
N TYR A 84 -11.50 4.30 9.05
CA TYR A 84 -12.28 5.51 8.91
C TYR A 84 -13.78 5.22 8.91
N ASN A 85 -14.56 6.08 9.58
CA ASN A 85 -16.01 6.02 9.56
C ASN A 85 -16.57 6.49 8.20
N GLU A 86 -17.89 6.42 8.01
CA GLU A 86 -18.51 6.78 6.73
C GLU A 86 -18.33 8.26 6.34
N GLU A 87 -18.47 9.18 7.29
CA GLU A 87 -18.36 10.62 7.05
C GLU A 87 -16.92 11.01 6.70
N GLU A 88 -15.95 10.52 7.45
CA GLU A 88 -14.53 10.71 7.19
C GLU A 88 -14.16 10.21 5.79
N ARG A 89 -14.65 9.01 5.40
CA ARG A 89 -14.39 8.47 4.07
C ARG A 89 -14.98 9.37 2.99
N LYS A 90 -16.19 9.89 3.14
CA LYS A 90 -16.79 10.84 2.17
C LYS A 90 -15.94 12.11 2.04
N ILE A 91 -15.52 12.69 3.16
CA ILE A 91 -14.68 13.91 3.17
C ILE A 91 -13.33 13.66 2.49
N LEU A 92 -12.66 12.56 2.85
CA LEU A 92 -11.34 12.21 2.31
C LEU A 92 -11.42 11.81 0.83
N ALA A 93 -12.45 11.07 0.42
CA ALA A 93 -12.70 10.71 -0.98
C ALA A 93 -12.88 11.98 -1.82
N ARG A 94 -13.74 12.90 -1.39
CA ARG A 94 -13.94 14.20 -2.05
C ARG A 94 -12.71 15.07 -2.08
N LYS A 95 -11.71 14.84 -1.23
CA LYS A 95 -10.46 15.60 -1.22
C LYS A 95 -9.38 14.96 -2.10
N PHE A 96 -9.23 13.64 -2.01
CA PHE A 96 -8.04 12.93 -2.49
C PHE A 96 -8.29 11.96 -3.63
N PHE A 97 -9.53 11.51 -3.89
CA PHE A 97 -9.75 10.62 -5.02
C PHE A 97 -9.57 11.34 -6.37
N PRO A 98 -8.95 10.64 -7.34
CA PRO A 98 -8.87 11.11 -8.71
C PRO A 98 -10.24 11.54 -9.25
N THR A 99 -10.26 12.68 -9.93
CA THR A 99 -11.47 13.21 -10.57
C THR A 99 -11.57 12.77 -12.02
N LYS A 100 -10.45 12.41 -12.66
CA LYS A 100 -10.42 11.90 -14.02
C LYS A 100 -10.44 10.38 -14.05
N ASP A 101 -10.87 9.83 -15.19
CA ASP A 101 -10.76 8.41 -15.45
C ASP A 101 -9.29 8.03 -15.62
N ILE A 102 -8.98 6.82 -15.15
CA ILE A 102 -7.61 6.30 -15.14
C ILE A 102 -7.51 5.29 -16.28
N ASP A 103 -7.09 5.77 -17.44
CA ASP A 103 -6.87 4.95 -18.62
C ASP A 103 -5.38 4.58 -18.74
N ASP A 104 -4.95 3.65 -17.89
CA ASP A 104 -3.60 3.10 -17.91
C ASP A 104 -3.66 1.59 -17.66
N GLU A 105 -3.13 0.81 -18.60
CA GLU A 105 -3.18 -0.65 -18.57
C GLU A 105 -2.36 -1.24 -17.41
N GLU A 106 -1.28 -0.56 -16.99
CA GLU A 106 -0.42 -1.01 -15.90
C GLU A 106 -1.04 -0.73 -14.51
N ILE A 107 -2.07 0.13 -14.46
CA ILE A 107 -2.79 0.42 -13.22
C ILE A 107 -3.91 -0.60 -13.04
N VAL A 108 -3.83 -1.38 -11.96
CA VAL A 108 -4.77 -2.48 -11.67
C VAL A 108 -6.06 -2.03 -10.96
N TYR A 109 -6.33 -0.73 -10.96
CA TYR A 109 -7.50 -0.09 -10.35
C TYR A 109 -8.18 0.83 -11.37
N LYS A 110 -9.47 1.04 -11.21
CA LYS A 110 -10.26 1.96 -12.03
C LYS A 110 -11.14 2.82 -11.15
N LYS A 111 -11.56 3.96 -11.67
CA LYS A 111 -12.54 4.82 -11.04
C LYS A 111 -13.94 4.25 -11.31
N GLU A 112 -14.73 4.11 -10.26
CA GLU A 112 -16.17 3.84 -10.32
C GLU A 112 -16.87 4.81 -9.37
N ASN A 113 -17.70 5.71 -9.92
CA ASN A 113 -18.30 6.83 -9.18
C ASN A 113 -17.21 7.65 -8.43
N GLU A 114 -17.41 7.90 -7.14
CA GLU A 114 -16.42 8.51 -6.24
C GLU A 114 -15.55 7.45 -5.54
N ASN A 115 -15.19 6.33 -6.18
CA ASN A 115 -14.34 5.31 -5.57
C ASN A 115 -13.27 4.79 -6.55
N LEU A 116 -12.13 4.34 -5.98
CA LEU A 116 -11.14 3.55 -6.70
C LEU A 116 -11.35 2.08 -6.36
N VAL A 117 -11.74 1.30 -7.37
CA VAL A 117 -11.98 -0.13 -7.21
C VAL A 117 -10.96 -0.95 -7.99
N PRO A 118 -10.59 -2.14 -7.46
CA PRO A 118 -9.88 -3.14 -8.23
C PRO A 118 -10.45 -3.43 -9.62
N LYS A 119 -9.62 -3.46 -10.67
CA LYS A 119 -10.02 -4.00 -11.99
C LYS A 119 -10.32 -5.50 -11.91
N ARG A 120 -9.74 -6.20 -10.91
CA ARG A 120 -9.96 -7.63 -10.65
C ARG A 120 -10.35 -7.83 -9.18
N GLN A 121 -11.35 -8.67 -8.93
CA GLN A 121 -11.74 -9.04 -7.57
C GLN A 121 -11.18 -10.43 -7.22
N PRO A 122 -10.05 -10.51 -6.49
CA PRO A 122 -9.48 -11.80 -6.16
C PRO A 122 -10.37 -12.54 -5.16
N GLN A 123 -10.76 -13.77 -5.48
CA GLN A 123 -11.54 -14.64 -4.58
C GLN A 123 -10.69 -15.26 -3.46
N ARG A 124 -9.37 -15.15 -3.58
CA ARG A 124 -8.41 -15.73 -2.65
C ARG A 124 -7.34 -14.72 -2.27
N CYS A 125 -6.79 -14.83 -1.06
CA CYS A 125 -5.65 -14.04 -0.62
C CYS A 125 -4.45 -14.97 -0.34
N PRO A 126 -3.54 -15.19 -1.31
CA PRO A 126 -2.38 -16.05 -1.09
C PRO A 126 -1.39 -15.46 -0.08
N ALA A 127 -1.37 -14.14 0.10
CA ALA A 127 -0.46 -13.44 1.02
C ALA A 127 -0.60 -13.92 2.47
N VAL A 128 -1.82 -14.18 2.96
CA VAL A 128 -2.04 -14.58 4.36
C VAL A 128 -1.41 -15.94 4.72
N LYS A 129 -0.98 -16.73 3.73
CA LYS A 129 -0.23 -17.97 3.98
C LYS A 129 1.24 -17.72 4.35
N ARG A 130 1.77 -16.55 4.03
CA ARG A 130 3.21 -16.22 4.10
C ARG A 130 3.52 -14.90 4.80
N VAL A 131 2.51 -14.07 5.01
CA VAL A 131 2.63 -12.72 5.54
C VAL A 131 1.75 -12.59 6.78
N PHE A 132 2.29 -11.89 7.78
CA PHE A 132 1.61 -11.38 8.96
C PHE A 132 2.23 -10.02 9.30
N THR A 133 1.59 -9.28 10.21
CA THR A 133 2.13 -8.01 10.71
C THR A 133 2.36 -8.12 12.21
N VAL A 134 3.38 -7.45 12.72
CA VAL A 134 3.58 -7.27 14.17
C VAL A 134 3.29 -5.81 14.47
N LEU A 135 2.28 -5.56 15.31
CA LEU A 135 1.94 -4.22 15.77
C LEU A 135 2.97 -3.74 16.81
N ALA A 136 2.99 -2.43 17.08
CA ALA A 136 3.97 -1.81 17.97
C ALA A 136 3.95 -2.37 19.42
N ASN A 137 2.81 -2.91 19.86
CA ASN A 137 2.65 -3.56 21.16
C ASN A 137 3.02 -5.07 21.16
N GLY A 138 3.61 -5.58 20.07
CA GLY A 138 4.01 -6.98 19.92
C GLY A 138 2.90 -7.92 19.44
N GLU A 139 1.67 -7.44 19.23
CA GLU A 139 0.58 -8.26 18.69
C GLU A 139 0.90 -8.72 17.26
N MET A 140 0.87 -10.03 17.04
CA MET A 140 1.02 -10.64 15.74
C MET A 140 -0.35 -10.79 15.09
N VAL A 141 -0.62 -10.06 14.02
CA VAL A 141 -1.94 -9.93 13.39
C VAL A 141 -1.98 -10.46 11.96
N MET A 142 -3.19 -10.71 11.46
CA MET A 142 -3.41 -11.40 10.19
C MET A 142 -2.76 -10.72 8.97
N CYS A 143 -2.83 -9.39 8.88
CA CYS A 143 -2.24 -8.61 7.80
C CYS A 143 -2.09 -7.13 8.18
N CYS A 144 -1.46 -6.33 7.31
CA CYS A 144 -1.26 -4.89 7.53
C CYS A 144 -2.56 -4.04 7.54
N PHE A 145 -3.69 -4.60 7.14
CA PHE A 145 -5.00 -3.93 7.23
C PHE A 145 -5.69 -4.18 8.58
N ASP A 146 -5.19 -5.10 9.39
CA ASP A 146 -5.70 -5.37 10.74
C ASP A 146 -5.06 -4.40 11.75
N LEU A 147 -5.45 -3.12 11.64
CA LEU A 147 -4.80 -2.02 12.36
C LEU A 147 -5.01 -2.07 13.88
N PHE A 148 -6.10 -2.67 14.33
CA PHE A 148 -6.48 -2.74 15.75
C PHE A 148 -6.26 -4.13 16.37
N GLY A 149 -5.84 -5.12 15.57
CA GLY A 149 -5.55 -6.48 16.05
C GLY A 149 -6.77 -7.34 16.29
N ASP A 150 -7.87 -7.09 15.58
CA ASP A 150 -9.12 -7.87 15.66
C ASP A 150 -8.88 -9.35 15.27
N TYR A 151 -7.90 -9.61 14.40
CA TYR A 151 -7.52 -10.93 13.91
C TYR A 151 -6.11 -11.32 14.38
N SER A 152 -5.87 -11.19 15.70
CA SER A 152 -4.60 -11.54 16.34
C SER A 152 -4.35 -13.06 16.45
N TYR A 153 -3.12 -13.46 16.11
CA TYR A 153 -2.57 -14.78 16.42
C TYR A 153 -2.15 -14.87 17.90
N GLY A 154 -1.71 -13.75 18.50
CA GLY A 154 -1.24 -13.61 19.88
C GLY A 154 -0.05 -12.63 19.97
N ASN A 155 0.47 -12.41 21.18
CA ASN A 155 1.56 -11.47 21.41
C ASN A 155 2.95 -12.15 21.36
N LEU A 156 3.86 -11.61 20.54
CA LEU A 156 5.23 -12.13 20.40
C LEU A 156 6.16 -11.77 21.58
N ILE A 157 5.76 -10.84 22.45
CA ILE A 157 6.48 -10.57 23.71
C ILE A 157 6.28 -11.73 24.69
N ALA A 158 5.08 -12.34 24.69
CA ALA A 158 4.72 -13.40 25.63
C ALA A 158 4.91 -14.82 25.07
N LYS A 159 4.85 -15.01 23.75
CA LYS A 159 4.89 -16.33 23.10
C LYS A 159 5.82 -16.33 21.90
N ASP A 160 6.43 -17.47 21.62
CA ASP A 160 7.27 -17.64 20.43
C ASP A 160 6.45 -17.67 19.14
N PHE A 161 7.09 -17.31 18.03
CA PHE A 161 6.45 -17.29 16.72
C PHE A 161 5.83 -18.64 16.31
N LYS A 162 6.51 -19.76 16.57
CA LYS A 162 6.06 -21.07 16.07
C LYS A 162 4.78 -21.50 16.77
N SER A 163 4.68 -21.29 18.09
CA SER A 163 3.46 -21.60 18.83
C SER A 163 2.26 -20.77 18.36
N LEU A 164 2.46 -19.49 18.02
CA LEU A 164 1.39 -18.64 17.47
C LEU A 164 1.02 -19.03 16.04
N TRP A 165 2.01 -19.11 15.14
CA TRP A 165 1.80 -19.34 13.72
C TRP A 165 1.29 -20.75 13.41
N PHE A 166 1.86 -21.79 14.02
CA PHE A 166 1.50 -23.17 13.73
C PHE A 166 0.38 -23.72 14.63
N SER A 167 -0.18 -22.91 15.53
CA SER A 167 -1.39 -23.26 16.29
C SER A 167 -2.58 -23.59 15.39
N ASP A 168 -3.54 -24.34 15.93
CA ASP A 168 -4.79 -24.62 15.23
C ASP A 168 -5.64 -23.36 15.02
N LYS A 169 -5.59 -22.41 15.98
CA LYS A 169 -6.15 -21.06 15.81
C LYS A 169 -5.56 -20.38 14.58
N GLY A 170 -4.23 -20.32 14.48
CA GLY A 170 -3.52 -19.68 13.37
C GLY A 170 -3.79 -20.35 12.02
N LYS A 171 -3.75 -21.69 11.97
CA LYS A 171 -4.09 -22.46 10.76
C LYS A 171 -5.53 -22.21 10.29
N LYS A 172 -6.49 -22.20 11.22
CA LYS A 172 -7.92 -21.93 10.92
C LYS A 172 -8.09 -20.51 10.40
N MET A 173 -7.49 -19.52 11.08
CA MET A 173 -7.56 -18.12 10.68
C MET A 173 -7.00 -17.91 9.27
N ARG A 174 -5.80 -18.43 8.96
CA ARG A 174 -5.22 -18.34 7.61
C ARG A 174 -6.08 -19.01 6.55
N ARG A 175 -6.73 -20.13 6.86
CA ARG A 175 -7.62 -20.83 5.91
C ARG A 175 -8.86 -20.00 5.56
N LEU A 176 -9.47 -19.36 6.57
CA LEU A 176 -10.62 -18.48 6.39
C LEU A 176 -10.23 -17.20 5.64
N ALA A 177 -9.12 -16.59 6.03
CA ALA A 177 -8.57 -15.40 5.39
C ALA A 177 -8.15 -15.66 3.94
N TYR A 178 -7.60 -16.85 3.64
CA TYR A 178 -7.26 -17.26 2.28
C TYR A 178 -8.50 -17.30 1.39
N LYS A 179 -9.66 -17.69 1.92
CA LYS A 179 -10.96 -17.64 1.24
C LYS A 179 -11.67 -16.28 1.36
N ARG A 180 -10.98 -15.28 1.90
CA ARG A 180 -11.48 -13.92 2.16
C ARG A 180 -12.78 -13.88 2.97
N PHE A 181 -12.93 -14.81 3.91
CA PHE A 181 -14.16 -14.97 4.68
C PHE A 181 -14.41 -13.82 5.68
N PHE A 182 -13.36 -13.22 6.23
CA PHE A 182 -13.51 -12.18 7.24
C PHE A 182 -14.01 -10.86 6.64
N PRO A 183 -14.80 -10.06 7.38
CA PRO A 183 -15.27 -8.75 6.91
C PRO A 183 -14.11 -7.83 6.47
N LEU A 184 -12.93 -7.97 7.08
CA LEU A 184 -11.70 -7.25 6.67
C LEU A 184 -11.27 -7.65 5.27
N CYS A 185 -11.27 -8.94 4.98
CA CYS A 185 -10.91 -9.47 3.68
C CYS A 185 -11.94 -9.08 2.61
N GLN A 186 -13.23 -9.04 2.93
CA GLN A 186 -14.28 -8.67 1.97
C GLN A 186 -14.15 -7.22 1.48
N LYS A 187 -13.64 -6.34 2.34
CA LYS A 187 -13.48 -4.90 2.07
C LYS A 187 -12.06 -4.51 1.64
N CYS A 188 -11.13 -5.47 1.54
CA CYS A 188 -9.73 -5.21 1.21
C CYS A 188 -9.51 -4.99 -0.30
N GLY A 189 -8.98 -3.82 -0.65
CA GLY A 189 -8.62 -3.47 -2.02
C GLY A 189 -7.22 -3.93 -2.47
N ASN A 190 -6.47 -4.70 -1.66
CA ASN A 190 -5.15 -5.14 -2.08
C ASN A 190 -5.25 -6.28 -3.10
N ILE A 191 -4.68 -6.06 -4.30
CA ILE A 191 -4.63 -7.02 -5.42
C ILE A 191 -3.18 -7.39 -5.78
N GLU A 192 -2.21 -7.01 -4.94
CA GLU A 192 -0.78 -7.35 -5.12
C GLU A 192 -0.55 -8.84 -5.45
#